data_AF-A0A450VXM7-F1
#
_entry.id   AF-A0A450VXM7-F1
#
_cell.length_a   1.000
_cell.length_b   1.000
_cell.length_c   1.000
_cell.angle_alpha   90.00
_cell.angle_beta   90.00
_cell.angle_gamma   90.00
#
_symmetry.space_group_name_H-M   'P 1'
#
loop_
_entity.id
_entity.type
_entity.pdbx_description
1 polymer ?
#
loop_
_entity_poly.entity_id
_entity_poly.type
_entity_poly.pdbx_seq_one_letter_code
_entity_poly.pdbx_strand_id
1 'polypeptide(L)' 'MEKGMEKGMEKGEAVFLTRLLGHKFGAVPPAFEQRLENAGPEELALWGQRVLSAKTLDEVFAAS' A
#
# COMPACT_ATOMS: atom_id res chain seq x y z
N MET A 1 -5.24 24.50 -2.03
CA MET A 1 -5.55 23.50 -3.07
C MET A 1 -4.54 22.35 -3.05
N GLU A 2 -3.24 22.64 -2.89
CA GLU A 2 -2.16 21.63 -2.79
C GLU A 2 -2.45 20.48 -1.81
N LYS A 3 -2.82 20.79 -0.55
CA LYS A 3 -3.19 19.77 0.45
C LYS A 3 -4.32 18.82 0.03
N GLY A 4 -5.21 19.25 -0.87
CA GLY A 4 -6.29 18.39 -1.39
C GLY A 4 -5.80 17.46 -2.49
N MET A 5 -4.83 17.91 -3.30
CA MET A 5 -4.19 17.10 -4.33
C MET A 5 -3.27 16.05 -3.71
N GLU A 6 -2.46 16.42 -2.71
CA GLU A 6 -1.57 15.50 -1.99
C GLU A 6 -2.37 14.35 -1.36
N LYS A 7 -3.42 14.66 -0.60
CA LYS A 7 -4.32 13.64 -0.01
C LYS A 7 -5.01 12.78 -1.07
N GLY A 8 -5.36 13.38 -2.22
CA GLY A 8 -5.93 12.64 -3.34
C GLY A 8 -4.95 11.64 -3.94
N MET A 9 -3.67 12.01 -4.02
CA MET A 9 -2.60 11.18 -4.53
C MET A 9 -2.29 10.02 -3.58
N GLU A 10 -2.15 10.29 -2.27
CA GLU A 10 -1.96 9.28 -1.23
C GLU A 10 -3.08 8.22 -1.25
N LYS A 11 -4.34 8.67 -1.29
CA LYS A 11 -5.50 7.77 -1.37
C LYS A 11 -5.49 6.95 -2.67
N GLY A 12 -5.10 7.57 -3.78
CA GLY A 12 -4.97 6.89 -5.07
C GLY A 12 -3.91 5.79 -5.03
N GLU A 13 -2.76 6.07 -4.42
CA GLU A 13 -1.66 5.13 -4.26
C GLU A 13 -2.04 3.95 -3.35
N ALA A 14 -2.70 4.20 -2.21
CA ALA A 14 -3.19 3.16 -1.32
C ALA A 14 -4.20 2.21 -2.03
N VAL A 15 -5.15 2.77 -2.80
CA VAL A 15 -6.11 1.98 -3.58
C VAL A 15 -5.39 1.15 -4.65
N PHE A 16 -4.42 1.75 -5.34
CA PHE A 16 -3.65 1.05 -6.37
C PHE A 16 -2.84 -0.12 -5.76
N LEU A 17 -2.14 0.14 -4.66
CA LEU A 17 -1.34 -0.87 -3.98
C LEU A 17 -2.20 -2.02 -3.44
N THR A 18 -3.38 -1.72 -2.89
CA THR A 18 -4.35 -2.75 -2.47
C THR A 18 -4.71 -3.69 -3.62
N ARG A 19 -4.95 -3.16 -4.82
CA ARG A 19 -5.23 -3.98 -6.01
C ARG A 19 -4.04 -4.83 -6.42
N LEU A 20 -2.82 -4.28 -6.41
CA LEU A 20 -1.61 -5.04 -6.73
C LEU A 20 -1.39 -6.20 -5.76
N LEU A 21 -1.56 -5.96 -4.47
CA LEU A 21 -1.51 -7.01 -3.44
C LEU A 21 -2.58 -8.07 -3.68
N GLY A 22 -3.80 -7.63 -4.01
CA GLY A 22 -4.91 -8.48 -4.42
C GLY A 22 -4.57 -9.42 -5.58
N HIS A 23 -3.95 -8.87 -6.63
CA HIS A 23 -3.54 -9.62 -7.81
C HIS A 23 -2.41 -10.62 -7.52
N LYS A 24 -1.48 -10.26 -6.62
CA LYS A 24 -0.27 -11.06 -6.38
C LYS A 24 -0.47 -12.14 -5.31
N PHE A 25 -1.23 -11.83 -4.27
CA PHE A 25 -1.37 -12.68 -3.08
C PHE A 25 -2.79 -13.20 -2.87
N GLY A 26 -3.77 -12.76 -3.68
CA GLY A 26 -5.19 -13.06 -3.46
C GLY A 26 -5.83 -12.05 -2.53
N ALA A 27 -6.99 -12.40 -1.95
CA ALA A 27 -7.77 -11.48 -1.11
C ALA A 27 -6.90 -10.85 0.00
N VAL A 28 -6.87 -9.52 0.06
CA VAL A 28 -6.11 -8.77 1.06
C VAL A 28 -6.93 -8.74 2.36
N PRO A 29 -6.40 -9.23 3.48
CA PRO A 29 -7.12 -9.19 4.75
C PRO A 29 -7.40 -7.74 5.21
N PRO A 30 -8.54 -7.47 5.88
CA PRO A 30 -8.93 -6.12 6.29
C PRO A 30 -7.88 -5.36 7.12
N ALA A 31 -7.06 -6.07 7.90
CA ALA A 31 -5.99 -5.47 8.68
C ALA A 31 -4.91 -4.79 7.80
N PHE A 32 -4.61 -5.37 6.64
CA PHE A 32 -3.67 -4.80 5.69
C PHE A 32 -4.29 -3.68 4.87
N GLU A 33 -5.58 -3.79 4.52
CA GLU A 33 -6.33 -2.71 3.87
C GLU A 33 -6.34 -1.46 4.77
N GLN A 34 -6.67 -1.62 6.05
CA GLN A 34 -6.65 -0.51 7.00
C GLN A 34 -5.25 0.08 7.18
N ARG A 35 -4.20 -0.74 7.11
CA ARG A 35 -2.82 -0.24 7.16
C ARG A 35 -2.47 0.60 5.94
N LEU A 36 -2.92 0.22 4.74
CA LEU A 36 -2.73 0.98 3.50
C LEU A 36 -3.47 2.32 3.53
N GLU A 37 -4.71 2.33 4.01
CA GLU A 37 -5.53 3.55 4.08
C GLU A 37 -4.97 4.61 5.05
N ASN A 38 -4.24 4.18 6.08
CA ASN A 38 -3.66 5.07 7.08
C ASN A 38 -2.17 5.36 6.85
N ALA A 39 -1.56 4.77 5.81
CA ALA A 39 -0.14 4.92 5.53
C ALA A 39 0.20 6.27 4.92
N GLY A 40 1.37 6.78 5.26
CA GLY A 40 1.94 7.96 4.62
C GLY A 40 2.52 7.65 3.23
N PRO A 41 2.81 8.68 2.43
CA PRO A 41 3.36 8.52 1.08
C PRO A 41 4.70 7.75 1.06
N GLU A 42 5.56 7.93 2.07
CA GLU A 42 6.84 7.21 2.16
C GLU A 42 6.65 5.69 2.40
N GLU A 43 5.69 5.32 3.23
CA GLU A 43 5.37 3.91 3.50
C GLU A 43 4.75 3.25 2.27
N LEU A 44 3.82 3.94 1.59
CA LEU A 44 3.20 3.46 0.36
C LEU A 44 4.23 3.22 -0.75
N ALA A 45 5.16 4.17 -0.93
CA ALA A 45 6.24 4.04 -1.91
C ALA A 45 7.17 2.86 -1.59
N LEU A 46 7.54 2.69 -0.31
CA LEU A 46 8.36 1.57 0.14
C LEU A 46 7.67 0.22 -0.11
N TRP A 47 6.40 0.10 0.25
CA TRP A 47 5.65 -1.13 0.04
C TRP A 47 5.42 -1.40 -1.46
N GLY A 48 5.22 -0.37 -2.27
CA GLY A 48 5.17 -0.48 -3.73
C GLY A 48 6.42 -1.13 -4.32
N GLN A 49 7.60 -0.78 -3.82
CA GLN A 49 8.86 -1.42 -4.22
C GLN A 49 8.94 -2.87 -3.72
N ARG A 50 8.58 -3.12 -2.47
CA ARG A 50 8.62 -4.47 -1.88
C ARG A 50 7.65 -5.45 -2.54
N VAL A 51 6.51 -4.97 -3.04
CA VAL A 51 5.55 -5.81 -3.79
C VAL A 51 6.21 -6.50 -4.98
N LEU A 52 7.24 -5.92 -5.58
CA LEU A 52 7.91 -6.49 -6.75
C LEU A 52 8.67 -7.79 -6.44
N SER A 53 9.13 -7.99 -5.20
CA SER A 53 10.00 -9.11 -4.83
C SER A 53 9.48 -9.98 -3.68
N ALA A 54 8.63 -9.43 -2.80
CA ALA A 54 8.10 -10.13 -1.63
C ALA A 54 7.37 -11.44 -2.01
N LYS A 55 7.37 -12.44 -1.15
CA LYS A 55 6.63 -13.70 -1.35
C LYS A 55 5.34 -13.74 -0.56
N THR A 56 5.20 -12.88 0.43
CA THR A 56 4.05 -12.81 1.33
C THR A 56 3.65 -11.36 1.59
N LEU A 57 2.44 -11.15 2.12
CA LEU A 57 2.02 -9.84 2.62
C LEU A 57 2.93 -9.36 3.74
N ASP A 58 3.28 -10.22 4.69
CA ASP A 58 4.15 -9.86 5.81
C ASP A 58 5.51 -9.31 5.37
N GLU A 59 6.10 -9.86 4.29
CA GLU A 59 7.35 -9.35 3.72
C GLU A 59 7.21 -7.94 3.11
N VAL A 60 6.04 -7.60 2.55
CA VAL A 60 5.77 -6.23 2.09
C VAL A 60 5.75 -5.28 3.28
N PHE A 61 5.06 -5.68 4.34
CA PHE A 61 4.70 -4.86 5.49
C PHE A 61 5.68 -4.90 6.67
N ALA A 62 6.79 -5.64 6.54
CA ALA A 62 7.83 -5.76 7.57
C ALA A 62 8.33 -4.39 8.05
N ALA A 63 8.72 -4.27 9.32
CA ALA A 63 9.45 -3.10 9.78
C ALA A 63 10.75 -2.96 8.98
N SER A 64 11.14 -1.71 8.69
CA SER A 64 12.48 -1.40 8.16
C SER A 64 13.57 -1.73 9.17
#